data_AF-A0A7J9G967-F1
#
_entry.id   AF-A0A7J9G967-F1
#
_cell.length_a   1.000
_cell.length_b   1.000
_cell.length_c   1.000
_cell.angle_alpha   90.00
_cell.angle_beta   90.00
_cell.angle_gamma   90.00
#
_symmetry.space_group_name_H-M   'P 1'
#
loop_
_entity.id
_entity.type
_entity.pdbx_description
1 polymer ?
#
loop_
_entity_poly.entity_id
_entity_poly.type
_entity_poly.pdbx_seq_one_letter_code
_entity_poly.pdbx_strand_id
1 'polypeptide(L)'
;RDITQYIIATQSSLRCGLSIKTYKFDDDECHQVFSTFLNISRQTTTKNVLMYYAKERDHVKELLTKAYGLICLTSDNWNSEHANDEYICITAHWVDKD
;
A
#
# COMPACT_ATOMS: atom_id res chain seq x y z
N ARG A 1 12.65 3.27 -21.73
CA ARG A 1 11.38 3.81 -21.19
C ARG A 1 11.46 3.60 -19.69
N ASP A 2 11.86 4.61 -18.95
CA ASP A 2 12.04 4.53 -17.49
C ASP A 2 10.67 4.44 -16.81
N ILE A 3 10.50 3.42 -15.98
CA ILE A 3 9.32 3.29 -15.12
C ILE A 3 9.60 4.13 -13.89
N THR A 4 9.13 5.38 -13.90
CA THR A 4 9.09 6.20 -12.69
C THR A 4 8.03 5.62 -11.77
N GLN A 5 8.44 4.92 -10.72
CA GLN A 5 7.54 4.35 -9.73
C GLN A 5 7.02 5.48 -8.81
N TYR A 6 5.72 5.76 -8.86
CA TYR A 6 5.06 6.68 -7.93
C TYR A 6 4.29 5.86 -6.90
N ILE A 7 4.75 5.88 -5.65
CA ILE A 7 4.05 5.26 -4.52
C ILE A 7 3.05 6.28 -3.98
N ILE A 8 1.75 5.99 -4.12
CA ILE A 8 0.68 6.79 -3.53
C ILE A 8 0.34 6.19 -2.17
N ALA A 9 0.71 6.87 -1.09
CA ALA A 9 0.27 6.53 0.26
C ALA A 9 -0.55 7.69 0.82
N THR A 10 -1.80 7.42 1.20
CA THR A 10 -2.67 8.38 1.88
C THR A 10 -2.50 8.24 3.38
N GLN A 11 -2.04 9.30 4.06
CA GLN A 11 -2.06 9.37 5.52
C GLN A 11 -3.06 10.43 5.96
N SER A 12 -4.03 10.03 6.79
CA SER A 12 -5.04 10.91 7.36
C SER A 12 -4.43 11.78 8.47
N SER A 13 -4.07 13.03 8.15
CA SER A 13 -3.83 14.03 9.19
C SER A 13 -5.13 14.74 9.55
N LEU A 14 -5.44 14.80 10.85
CA LEU A 14 -6.50 15.63 11.42
C LEU A 14 -6.48 17.04 10.82
N ARG A 15 -7.65 17.49 10.34
CA ARG A 15 -7.97 18.76 9.66
C ARG A 15 -7.81 18.76 8.14
N CYS A 16 -8.96 18.51 7.49
CA CYS A 16 -9.43 19.13 6.26
C CYS A 16 -8.34 19.62 5.28
N GLY A 17 -7.98 18.74 4.35
CA GLY A 17 -7.14 19.02 3.20
C GLY A 17 -6.48 17.74 2.70
N LEU A 18 -6.91 17.23 1.54
CA LEU A 18 -6.14 16.21 0.81
C LEU A 18 -4.80 16.86 0.40
N SER A 19 -3.75 16.63 1.17
CA SER A 19 -2.40 17.05 0.80
C SER A 19 -1.74 15.91 0.04
N ILE A 20 -1.66 16.04 -1.30
CA ILE A 20 -0.81 15.17 -2.12
C ILE A 20 0.64 15.51 -1.76
N LYS A 21 1.24 14.73 -0.86
CA LYS A 21 2.68 14.80 -0.63
C LYS A 21 3.37 13.99 -1.72
N THR A 22 4.08 14.70 -2.59
CA THR A 22 4.95 14.07 -3.58
C THR A 22 6.22 13.65 -2.85
N TYR A 23 6.32 12.39 -2.46
CA TYR A 23 7.57 11.82 -1.99
C TYR A 23 8.43 11.55 -3.23
N LYS A 24 9.48 12.36 -3.42
CA LYS A 24 10.52 12.03 -4.39
C LYS A 24 11.46 11.04 -3.71
N PHE A 25 11.69 9.90 -4.34
CA PHE A 25 12.74 8.98 -3.90
C PHE A 25 14.08 9.71 -4.05
N ASP A 26 14.68 10.05 -2.92
CA ASP A 26 16.01 10.65 -2.84
C ASP A 26 17.00 9.56 -2.44
N ASP A 27 17.92 9.25 -3.36
CA ASP A 27 18.86 8.13 -3.21
C ASP A 27 19.82 8.37 -2.05
N ASP A 28 20.25 9.62 -1.85
CA ASP A 28 21.18 10.02 -0.79
C ASP A 28 20.51 9.95 0.60
N GLU A 29 19.26 10.41 0.71
CA GLU A 29 18.46 10.24 1.93
C GLU A 29 18.21 8.76 2.22
N CYS A 30 17.87 7.96 1.20
CA CYS A 30 17.65 6.53 1.36
C CYS A 30 18.92 5.84 1.91
N HIS A 31 20.09 6.14 1.36
CA HIS A 31 21.39 5.62 1.81
C HIS A 31 21.73 6.04 3.25
N GLN A 32 21.47 7.30 3.62
CA GLN A 32 21.70 7.82 4.98
C GLN A 32 20.81 7.09 6.01
N VAL A 33 19.53 6.88 5.69
CA VAL A 33 18.61 6.16 6.57
C VAL A 33 18.93 4.66 6.60
N PHE A 34 19.36 4.07 5.46
CA PHE A 34 19.77 2.66 5.34
C PHE A 34 20.94 2.31 6.26
N SER A 35 21.91 3.21 6.44
CA SER A 35 23.03 3.04 7.36
C SER A 35 22.61 2.95 8.84
N THR A 36 21.40 3.38 9.18
CA THR A 36 20.87 3.40 10.55
C THR A 36 19.91 2.23 10.81
N PHE A 37 19.46 1.53 9.77
CA PHE A 37 18.65 0.33 9.93
C PHE A 37 19.52 -0.79 10.46
N LEU A 38 19.17 -1.29 11.65
CA LEU A 38 19.62 -2.59 12.15
C LEU A 38 19.52 -3.61 11.00
N ASN A 39 20.55 -4.43 10.83
CA ASN A 39 20.64 -5.40 9.75
C ASN A 39 19.61 -6.53 9.99
N ILE A 40 18.34 -6.25 9.68
CA ILE A 40 17.23 -7.19 9.85
C ILE A 40 17.32 -8.19 8.71
N SER A 41 17.39 -9.48 9.06
CA SER A 41 17.46 -10.53 8.05
C SER A 41 16.20 -10.56 7.18
N ARG A 42 16.35 -11.00 5.92
CA ARG A 42 15.23 -11.19 4.98
C ARG A 42 14.10 -12.04 5.60
N GLN A 43 14.45 -13.04 6.41
CA GLN A 43 13.50 -13.91 7.11
C GLN A 43 12.68 -13.12 8.14
N THR A 44 13.34 -12.29 8.96
CA THR A 44 12.67 -11.44 9.94
C THR A 44 11.79 -10.40 9.26
N THR A 45 12.27 -9.77 8.19
CA THR A 45 11.46 -8.82 7.38
C THR A 45 10.23 -9.49 6.81
N THR A 46 10.37 -10.68 6.20
CA THR A 46 9.23 -11.42 5.63
C THR A 46 8.19 -11.76 6.70
N LYS A 47 8.65 -12.24 7.87
CA LYS A 47 7.77 -12.55 9.01
C LYS A 47 7.03 -11.30 9.49
N ASN A 48 7.73 -10.17 9.62
CA ASN A 48 7.14 -8.92 10.07
C ASN A 48 6.09 -8.41 9.08
N VAL A 49 6.41 -8.37 7.78
CA VAL A 49 5.47 -7.95 6.73
C VAL A 49 4.19 -8.79 6.75
N LEU A 50 4.31 -10.12 6.84
CA LEU A 50 3.15 -11.01 6.92
C LEU A 50 2.32 -10.79 8.19
N MET A 51 2.97 -10.55 9.33
CA MET A 51 2.29 -10.24 10.59
C MET A 51 1.49 -8.93 10.50
N TYR A 52 2.11 -7.86 9.99
CA TYR A 52 1.43 -6.58 9.80
C TYR A 52 0.27 -6.69 8.80
N TYR A 53 0.49 -7.39 7.69
CA TYR A 53 -0.56 -7.68 6.72
C TYR A 53 -1.74 -8.42 7.36
N ALA A 54 -1.49 -9.48 8.13
CA ALA A 54 -2.57 -10.25 8.76
C ALA A 54 -3.38 -9.40 9.73
N LYS A 55 -2.71 -8.59 10.56
CA LYS A 55 -3.35 -7.65 11.49
C LYS A 55 -4.22 -6.63 10.74
N GLU A 56 -3.67 -6.01 9.71
CA GLU A 56 -4.38 -4.97 8.95
C GLU A 56 -5.56 -5.55 8.16
N ARG A 57 -5.38 -6.73 7.55
CA ARG A 57 -6.44 -7.46 6.86
C ARG A 57 -7.64 -7.69 7.78
N ASP A 58 -7.41 -8.14 9.00
CA ASP A 58 -8.49 -8.45 9.93
C ASP A 58 -9.17 -7.17 10.45
N HIS A 59 -8.43 -6.07 10.59
CA HIS A 59 -8.99 -4.75 10.85
C HIS A 59 -9.87 -4.24 9.69
N VAL A 60 -9.37 -4.29 8.45
CA VAL A 60 -10.13 -3.88 7.26
C VAL A 60 -11.40 -4.70 7.09
N LYS A 61 -11.37 -6.01 7.37
CA LYS A 61 -12.60 -6.83 7.37
C LYS A 61 -13.64 -6.29 8.34
N GLU A 62 -13.24 -5.85 9.54
CA GLU A 62 -14.14 -5.25 10.52
C GLU A 62 -14.71 -3.90 10.03
N LEU A 63 -13.92 -3.11 9.29
CA LEU A 63 -14.42 -1.87 8.67
C LEU A 63 -15.42 -2.16 7.56
N LEU A 64 -15.14 -3.13 6.70
CA LEU A 64 -16.04 -3.52 5.62
C LEU A 64 -17.36 -4.11 6.13
N THR A 65 -17.35 -4.83 7.25
CA THR A 65 -18.61 -5.27 7.91
C THR A 65 -19.40 -4.12 8.51
N LYS A 66 -18.87 -2.90 8.59
CA LYS A 66 -19.62 -1.70 9.03
C LYS A 66 -20.15 -0.88 7.86
N ALA A 67 -19.56 -1.03 6.67
CA ALA A 67 -19.88 -0.30 5.44
C ALA A 67 -20.91 -1.03 4.54
N TYR A 68 -21.97 -1.62 5.12
CA TYR A 68 -23.00 -2.33 4.34
C TYR A 68 -23.63 -1.44 3.27
N GLY A 69 -23.58 -1.88 2.01
CA GLY A 69 -24.15 -1.16 0.87
C GLY A 69 -23.38 0.10 0.45
N LEU A 70 -22.25 0.39 1.09
CA LEU A 70 -21.40 1.56 0.83
C LEU A 70 -20.01 1.14 0.33
N ILE A 71 -19.91 -0.02 -0.32
CA ILE A 71 -18.67 -0.57 -0.87
C ILE A 71 -18.82 -0.72 -2.38
N CYS A 72 -17.82 -0.26 -3.12
CA CYS A 72 -17.65 -0.46 -4.55
C CYS A 72 -16.35 -1.24 -4.80
N LEU A 73 -16.35 -2.15 -5.79
CA LEU A 73 -15.16 -2.88 -6.22
C LEU A 73 -14.78 -2.44 -7.63
N THR A 74 -13.51 -2.14 -7.85
CA THR A 74 -12.95 -1.90 -9.18
C THR A 74 -11.92 -2.97 -9.48
N SER A 75 -11.95 -3.53 -10.69
CA SER A 75 -10.92 -4.45 -11.17
C SER A 75 -10.04 -3.78 -12.21
N ASP A 76 -8.74 -4.01 -12.12
CA ASP A 76 -7.78 -3.72 -13.18
C ASP A 76 -7.11 -5.03 -13.60
N ASN A 77 -7.02 -5.26 -14.91
CA ASN A 77 -6.51 -6.50 -15.47
C ASN A 77 -5.30 -6.16 -16.34
N TRP A 78 -4.17 -6.78 -16.03
CA TRP A 78 -2.94 -6.57 -16.79
C TRP A 78 -2.31 -7.88 -17.19
N ASN A 79 -1.75 -7.90 -18.39
CA ASN A 79 -0.94 -9.01 -18.90
C ASN A 79 0.52 -8.54 -18.92
N SER A 80 1.42 -9.39 -18.43
CA SER A 80 2.86 -9.17 -18.56
C SER A 80 3.38 -9.95 -19.75
N GLU A 81 3.58 -9.25 -20.89
CA GLU A 81 4.09 -9.86 -22.12
C GLU A 81 5.41 -10.62 -21.92
N HIS A 82 6.25 -10.13 -20.99
CA HIS A 82 7.58 -10.70 -20.74
C HIS A 82 7.54 -11.88 -19.76
N ALA A 83 6.60 -11.89 -18.80
CA ALA A 83 6.46 -12.99 -17.85
C ALA A 83 5.46 -14.05 -18.32
N ASN A 84 4.67 -13.75 -19.37
CA ASN A 84 3.54 -14.56 -19.85
C ASN A 84 2.53 -14.86 -18.73
N ASP A 85 2.37 -13.90 -17.82
CA ASP A 85 1.47 -13.98 -16.67
C ASP A 85 0.31 -13.00 -16.84
N GLU A 86 -0.86 -13.40 -16.35
CA GLU A 86 -2.05 -12.55 -16.26
C GLU A 86 -2.36 -12.25 -14.80
N TYR A 87 -2.68 -10.99 -14.54
CA TYR A 87 -2.91 -10.48 -13.20
C TYR A 87 -4.21 -9.71 -13.14
N ILE A 88 -4.88 -9.83 -12.00
CA ILE A 88 -6.05 -9.02 -11.65
C ILE A 88 -5.77 -8.30 -10.33
N CYS A 89 -5.94 -6.99 -10.33
CA CYS A 89 -6.00 -6.17 -9.14
C CYS A 89 -7.47 -5.93 -8.81
N ILE A 90 -7.88 -6.22 -7.58
CA ILE A 90 -9.21 -5.89 -7.08
C ILE A 90 -9.03 -4.85 -5.97
N THR A 91 -9.63 -3.69 -6.14
CA THR A 91 -9.62 -2.61 -5.15
C THR A 91 -11.02 -2.38 -4.61
N ALA A 92 -11.16 -2.37 -3.28
CA ALA A 92 -12.39 -1.98 -2.61
C ALA A 92 -12.33 -0.50 -2.23
N HIS A 93 -13.37 0.25 -2.57
CA HIS A 93 -13.59 1.63 -2.16
C HIS A 93 -14.83 1.65 -1.27
N TRP A 94 -14.75 2.23 -0.08
CA TRP A 94 -15.90 2.31 0.82
C TRP A 94 -16.02 3.68 1.49
N VAL A 95 -17.23 4.02 1.92
CA VAL A 95 -17.51 5.23 2.69
C VAL A 95 -17.58 4.84 4.16
N ASP A 96 -16.71 5.43 4.98
CA ASP A 96 -16.75 5.31 6.43
C ASP A 96 -17.83 6.25 7.01
N LYS A 97 -18.34 5.92 8.21
CA LYS A 97 -19.37 6.71 8.90
C LYS A 97 -18.79 7.84 9.75
N ASP A 98 -17.47 7.88 9.88
CA ASP A 98 -16.71 8.91 10.62
C ASP A 98 -16.45 10.18 9.79
#